data_AF-A0A9E2B562-F1
#
_entry.id   AF-A0A9E2B562-F1
#
_cell.length_a   1.000
_cell.length_b   1.000
_cell.length_c   1.000
_cell.angle_alpha   90.00
_cell.angle_beta   90.00
_cell.angle_gamma   90.00
#
_symmetry.space_group_name_H-M   'P 1'
#
loop_
_entity.id
_entity.type
_entity.pdbx_description
1 polymer ?
#
loop_
_entity_poly.entity_id
_entity_poly.type
_entity_poly.pdbx_seq_one_letter_code
_entity_poly.pdbx_strand_id
1 'polypeptide(L)'
;GEVFTENLHNRRGNRENGRIVFLNDHLLKSHGGAWNDPVVTSTWTKEQAQERDAIVTELSSRGARHWGFKDPRALFTLPFWLEVLDKPRFIGTFRHPHRVALSLHNRDDSPVEAGWELWRRYNERLLKLADEHSFALVDFDADDTAYLDSVIRQLINLGLDPERAEQGRQFFDPALRNQAGAPVDVEMPAAVKQLYTELQARAAD
;
A
#
# COMPACT_ATOMS: atom_id res chain seq x y z
N GLY A 1 -1.55 5.59 -15.60
CA GLY A 1 -2.70 6.52 -15.48
C GLY A 1 -2.19 7.88 -15.06
N GLU A 2 -3.06 8.89 -15.06
CA GLU A 2 -2.81 10.08 -14.23
C GLU A 2 -2.76 9.65 -12.76
N VAL A 3 -1.81 10.20 -12.02
CA VAL A 3 -1.61 9.88 -10.60
C VAL A 3 -1.43 11.18 -9.84
N PHE A 4 -1.73 11.20 -8.54
CA PHE A 4 -1.41 12.34 -7.69
C PHE A 4 0.12 12.51 -7.62
N THR A 5 0.64 13.53 -8.30
CA THR A 5 2.08 13.84 -8.38
C THR A 5 2.55 14.80 -7.29
N GLU A 6 1.64 15.41 -6.53
CA GLU A 6 1.94 16.27 -5.37
C GLU A 6 0.83 16.15 -4.31
N ASN A 7 1.19 16.20 -3.02
CA ASN A 7 0.27 16.33 -1.88
C ASN A 7 0.96 17.20 -0.80
N LEU A 8 0.20 17.98 -0.03
CA LEU A 8 0.67 18.81 1.09
C LEU A 8 1.65 18.06 2.03
N HIS A 9 1.47 16.75 2.19
CA HIS A 9 2.28 15.90 3.08
C HIS A 9 3.30 15.01 2.34
N ASN A 10 3.34 15.04 1.00
CA ASN A 10 4.29 14.29 0.19
C ASN A 10 4.65 15.08 -1.10
N ARG A 11 5.86 15.65 -1.10
CA ARG A 11 6.37 16.53 -2.17
C ARG A 11 6.46 15.87 -3.56
N ARG A 12 6.34 14.54 -3.66
CA ARG A 12 6.31 13.80 -4.94
C ARG A 12 4.98 13.10 -5.23
N GLY A 13 3.96 13.40 -4.41
CA GLY A 13 2.63 12.82 -4.46
C GLY A 13 2.60 11.34 -4.08
N ASN A 14 1.41 10.84 -3.73
CA ASN A 14 1.25 9.44 -3.33
C ASN A 14 1.30 8.47 -4.51
N ARG A 15 1.29 8.99 -5.76
CA ARG A 15 1.26 8.24 -7.01
C ARG A 15 0.05 7.30 -7.13
N GLU A 16 -1.03 7.58 -6.39
CA GLU A 16 -2.31 6.88 -6.48
C GLU A 16 -3.11 7.42 -7.68
N ASN A 17 -3.84 6.53 -8.35
CA ASN A 17 -4.74 6.92 -9.44
C ASN A 17 -6.07 7.40 -8.82
N GLY A 18 -6.47 8.63 -9.13
CA GLY A 18 -7.68 9.24 -8.55
C GLY A 18 -8.94 8.40 -8.76
N ARG A 19 -9.17 7.87 -9.97
CA ARG A 19 -10.34 7.02 -10.26
C ARG A 19 -10.38 5.77 -9.38
N ILE A 20 -9.22 5.18 -9.13
CA ILE A 20 -9.09 4.01 -8.24
C ILE A 20 -9.40 4.39 -6.79
N VAL A 21 -8.88 5.52 -6.31
CA VAL A 21 -9.17 6.02 -4.96
C VAL A 21 -10.67 6.26 -4.78
N PHE A 22 -11.29 6.98 -5.72
CA PHE A 22 -12.73 7.26 -5.67
C PHE A 22 -13.57 5.98 -5.73
N LEU A 23 -13.20 5.02 -6.58
CA LEU A 23 -13.91 3.76 -6.68
C LEU A 23 -13.77 2.90 -5.42
N ASN A 24 -12.56 2.83 -4.84
CA ASN A 24 -12.33 2.13 -3.58
C ASN A 24 -13.12 2.77 -2.42
N ASP A 25 -13.10 4.10 -2.30
CA ASP A 25 -13.89 4.81 -1.28
C ASP A 25 -15.39 4.58 -1.48
N HIS A 26 -15.88 4.57 -2.72
CA HIS A 26 -17.27 4.28 -3.03
C HIS A 26 -17.67 2.84 -2.64
N LEU A 27 -16.80 1.85 -2.90
CA LEU A 27 -17.00 0.47 -2.48
C LEU A 27 -17.07 0.35 -0.96
N LEU A 28 -16.09 0.90 -0.25
CA LEU A 28 -16.08 0.88 1.22
C LEU A 28 -17.35 1.51 1.78
N LYS A 29 -17.72 2.70 1.28
CA LYS A 29 -18.91 3.44 1.72
C LYS A 29 -20.19 2.64 1.50
N SER A 30 -20.32 1.92 0.39
CA SER A 30 -21.49 1.07 0.11
C SER A 30 -21.64 -0.10 1.09
N HIS A 31 -20.59 -0.45 1.82
CA HIS A 31 -20.58 -1.50 2.86
C HIS A 31 -20.49 -0.91 4.29
N GLY A 32 -20.73 0.40 4.45
CA GLY A 32 -20.67 1.08 5.74
C GLY A 32 -19.25 1.33 6.27
N GLY A 33 -18.22 1.12 5.46
CA GLY A 33 -16.84 1.41 5.82
C GLY A 33 -16.30 2.70 5.21
N ALA A 34 -15.08 3.04 5.60
CA ALA A 34 -14.31 4.17 5.07
C ALA A 34 -12.82 3.83 5.09
N TRP A 35 -11.96 4.71 4.56
CA TRP A 35 -10.52 4.47 4.58
C TRP A 35 -9.94 4.35 6.01
N ASN A 36 -10.53 5.04 6.98
CA ASN A 36 -10.16 5.03 8.41
C ASN A 36 -10.95 4.01 9.25
N ASP A 37 -11.93 3.34 8.64
CA ASP A 37 -12.68 2.23 9.23
C ASP A 37 -13.00 1.21 8.12
N PRO A 38 -11.98 0.52 7.58
CA PRO A 38 -12.15 -0.25 6.36
C PRO A 38 -12.85 -1.58 6.61
N VAL A 39 -13.70 -1.97 5.66
CA VAL A 39 -14.43 -3.25 5.65
C VAL A 39 -14.09 -4.01 4.38
N VAL A 40 -13.95 -5.34 4.48
CA VAL A 40 -13.72 -6.16 3.29
C VAL A 40 -14.97 -6.16 2.41
N THR A 41 -14.82 -5.80 1.15
CA THR A 41 -15.93 -5.71 0.19
C THR A 41 -15.85 -6.87 -0.81
N SER A 42 -16.90 -7.69 -0.85
CA SER A 42 -17.01 -8.83 -1.77
C SER A 42 -18.25 -8.76 -2.67
N THR A 43 -19.01 -7.66 -2.60
CA THR A 43 -20.17 -7.40 -3.45
C THR A 43 -20.07 -6.00 -4.05
N TRP A 44 -20.67 -5.78 -5.21
CA TRP A 44 -20.61 -4.50 -5.92
C TRP A 44 -21.77 -4.38 -6.91
N THR A 45 -22.09 -3.15 -7.29
CA THR A 45 -23.10 -2.86 -8.32
C THR A 45 -22.53 -3.04 -9.72
N LYS A 46 -23.42 -3.07 -10.71
CA LYS A 46 -23.03 -3.14 -12.12
C LYS A 46 -22.23 -1.90 -12.55
N GLU A 47 -22.59 -0.73 -12.05
CA GLU A 47 -21.93 0.54 -12.36
C GLU A 47 -20.50 0.56 -11.78
N GLN A 48 -20.31 0.03 -10.56
CA GLN A 48 -18.98 -0.12 -9.97
C GLN A 48 -18.12 -1.08 -10.82
N ALA A 49 -18.67 -2.23 -11.24
CA ALA A 49 -17.95 -3.16 -12.11
C ALA A 49 -17.59 -2.54 -13.47
N GLN A 50 -18.51 -1.80 -14.10
CA GLN A 50 -18.25 -1.11 -15.36
C GLN A 50 -17.10 -0.08 -15.23
N GLU A 51 -17.06 0.67 -14.14
CA GLU A 51 -15.99 1.63 -13.88
C GLU A 51 -14.64 0.93 -13.67
N ARG A 52 -14.61 -0.19 -12.93
CA ARG A 52 -13.42 -1.04 -12.80
C ARG A 52 -12.91 -1.52 -14.15
N ASP A 53 -13.79 -2.07 -14.97
CA ASP A 53 -13.43 -2.64 -16.28
C ASP A 53 -12.87 -1.55 -17.20
N ALA A 54 -13.45 -0.34 -17.14
CA ALA A 54 -12.95 0.83 -17.86
C ALA A 54 -11.55 1.25 -17.37
N ILE A 55 -11.31 1.29 -16.06
CA ILE A 55 -9.98 1.59 -15.49
C ILE A 55 -8.95 0.54 -15.92
N VAL A 56 -9.28 -0.74 -15.81
CA VAL A 56 -8.38 -1.86 -16.16
C VAL A 56 -8.04 -1.84 -17.65
N THR A 57 -9.03 -1.59 -18.50
CA THR A 57 -8.83 -1.43 -19.96
C THR A 57 -7.93 -0.23 -20.26
N GLU A 58 -8.15 0.91 -19.61
CA GLU A 58 -7.32 2.11 -19.79
C GLU A 58 -5.87 1.88 -19.35
N LEU A 59 -5.64 1.19 -18.22
CA LEU A 59 -4.29 0.94 -17.72
C LEU A 59 -3.54 -0.08 -18.57
N SER A 60 -4.21 -1.14 -19.00
CA SER A 60 -3.62 -2.21 -19.81
C SER A 60 -3.36 -1.81 -21.27
N SER A 61 -4.15 -0.90 -21.84
CA SER A 61 -4.01 -0.47 -23.23
C SER A 61 -2.86 0.51 -23.50
N ARG A 62 -2.16 1.00 -22.47
CA ARG A 62 -1.09 2.02 -22.59
C ARG A 62 0.23 1.52 -23.19
N GLY A 63 0.26 0.32 -23.78
CA GLY A 63 1.41 -0.21 -24.53
C GLY A 63 2.61 -0.63 -23.68
N ALA A 64 2.56 -0.45 -22.36
CA ALA A 64 3.57 -0.98 -21.46
C ALA A 64 3.38 -2.49 -21.26
N ARG A 65 4.48 -3.26 -21.30
CA ARG A 65 4.47 -4.72 -21.05
C ARG A 65 3.88 -5.07 -19.69
N HIS A 66 4.09 -4.21 -18.69
CA HIS A 66 3.54 -4.34 -17.34
C HIS A 66 2.87 -3.04 -16.93
N TRP A 67 1.77 -3.17 -16.18
CA TRP A 67 1.07 -2.05 -15.56
C TRP A 67 0.64 -2.46 -14.14
N GLY A 68 0.35 -1.47 -13.31
CA GLY A 68 -0.13 -1.70 -11.96
C GLY A 68 -0.67 -0.41 -11.36
N PHE A 69 -1.21 -0.51 -10.16
CA PHE A 69 -1.66 0.61 -9.36
C PHE A 69 -1.40 0.35 -7.89
N LYS A 70 -1.49 1.40 -7.08
CA LYS A 70 -1.37 1.34 -5.63
C LYS A 70 -2.48 2.17 -5.00
N ASP A 71 -3.12 1.61 -3.99
CA ASP A 71 -4.02 2.27 -3.04
C ASP A 71 -4.08 1.38 -1.79
N PRO A 72 -3.86 1.90 -0.57
CA PRO A 72 -3.96 1.10 0.65
C PRO A 72 -5.32 0.39 0.80
N ARG A 73 -6.42 1.00 0.36
CA ARG A 73 -7.79 0.45 0.43
C ARG A 73 -7.93 -0.80 -0.42
N ALA A 74 -7.06 -1.00 -1.42
CA ALA A 74 -7.05 -2.20 -2.24
C ALA A 74 -6.89 -3.48 -1.40
N LEU A 75 -6.32 -3.40 -0.19
CA LEU A 75 -6.29 -4.55 0.74
C LEU A 75 -7.69 -5.04 1.15
N PHE A 76 -8.66 -4.13 1.19
CA PHE A 76 -10.04 -4.42 1.59
C PHE A 76 -10.97 -4.60 0.40
N THR A 77 -10.63 -3.98 -0.73
CA THR A 77 -11.37 -4.12 -1.99
C THR A 77 -10.75 -5.11 -2.96
N LEU A 78 -9.71 -5.87 -2.58
CA LEU A 78 -9.01 -6.81 -3.48
C LEU A 78 -9.95 -7.78 -4.21
N PRO A 79 -10.97 -8.40 -3.56
CA PRO A 79 -11.89 -9.31 -4.25
C PRO A 79 -12.54 -8.67 -5.48
N PHE A 80 -12.91 -7.38 -5.40
CA PHE A 80 -13.50 -6.64 -6.51
C PHE A 80 -12.56 -6.50 -7.70
N TRP A 81 -11.27 -6.28 -7.46
CA TRP A 81 -10.25 -6.14 -8.50
C TRP A 81 -9.89 -7.47 -9.15
N LEU A 82 -9.84 -8.56 -8.37
CA LEU A 82 -9.45 -9.89 -8.86
C LEU A 82 -10.36 -10.47 -9.95
N GLU A 83 -11.61 -10.01 -10.02
CA GLU A 83 -12.60 -10.48 -11.01
C GLU A 83 -12.17 -10.29 -12.48
N VAL A 84 -11.33 -9.30 -12.76
CA VAL A 84 -10.93 -8.95 -14.14
C VAL A 84 -9.42 -8.91 -14.35
N LEU A 85 -8.65 -9.06 -13.28
CA LEU A 85 -7.20 -9.14 -13.37
C LEU A 85 -6.80 -10.58 -13.71
N ASP A 86 -6.23 -10.78 -14.90
CA ASP A 86 -5.63 -12.06 -15.25
C ASP A 86 -4.27 -12.22 -14.55
N LYS A 87 -4.19 -13.18 -13.61
CA LYS A 87 -2.97 -13.57 -12.88
C LYS A 87 -2.17 -12.36 -12.35
N PRO A 88 -2.78 -11.48 -11.55
CA PRO A 88 -2.06 -10.34 -10.98
C PRO A 88 -0.93 -10.82 -10.06
N ARG A 89 0.13 -10.03 -10.01
CA ARG A 89 1.23 -10.23 -9.05
C ARG A 89 1.23 -9.08 -8.06
N PHE A 90 1.63 -9.38 -6.83
CA PHE A 90 1.54 -8.46 -5.71
C PHE A 90 2.90 -8.22 -5.07
N ILE A 91 3.02 -7.06 -4.41
CA ILE A 91 4.09 -6.75 -3.48
C ILE A 91 3.50 -5.88 -2.38
N GLY A 92 3.78 -6.25 -1.14
CA GLY A 92 3.34 -5.52 0.04
C GLY A 92 4.43 -4.61 0.57
N THR A 93 4.03 -3.53 1.23
CA THR A 93 4.94 -2.73 2.03
C THR A 93 4.28 -2.36 3.34
N PHE A 94 5.06 -2.36 4.40
CA PHE A 94 4.64 -1.89 5.71
C PHE A 94 5.67 -0.91 6.26
N ARG A 95 5.29 -0.27 7.34
CA ARG A 95 6.05 0.78 7.99
C ARG A 95 5.87 0.66 9.50
N HIS A 96 6.81 1.15 10.30
CA HIS A 96 6.78 1.15 11.74
C HIS A 96 5.46 1.76 12.26
N PRO A 97 4.71 1.04 13.11
CA PRO A 97 3.38 1.43 13.56
C PRO A 97 3.31 2.85 14.13
N HIS A 98 4.26 3.21 15.02
CA HIS A 98 4.26 4.54 15.60
C HIS A 98 4.57 5.67 14.60
N ARG A 99 5.41 5.43 13.59
CA ARG A 99 5.70 6.44 12.56
C ARG A 99 4.49 6.70 11.68
N VAL A 100 3.69 5.66 11.41
CA VAL A 100 2.41 5.80 10.72
C VAL A 100 1.42 6.58 11.58
N ALA A 101 1.27 6.23 12.86
CA ALA A 101 0.38 6.95 13.78
C ALA A 101 0.74 8.44 13.89
N LEU A 102 2.01 8.79 14.04
CA LEU A 102 2.48 10.19 14.03
C LEU A 102 2.22 10.89 12.69
N SER A 103 2.38 10.17 11.57
CA SER A 103 2.07 10.73 10.25
C SER A 103 0.58 11.02 10.07
N LEU A 104 -0.30 10.19 10.64
CA LEU A 104 -1.74 10.43 10.64
C LEU A 104 -2.06 11.63 11.53
N HIS A 105 -1.58 11.63 12.78
CA HIS A 105 -1.75 12.74 13.72
C HIS A 105 -1.35 14.10 13.10
N ASN A 106 -0.18 14.19 12.46
CA ASN A 106 0.26 15.43 11.82
C ASN A 106 -0.55 15.86 10.59
N ARG A 107 -1.31 14.94 9.99
CA ARG A 107 -2.10 15.20 8.78
C ARG A 107 -3.52 15.63 9.12
N ASP A 108 -4.16 14.96 10.07
CA ASP A 108 -5.60 15.07 10.34
C ASP A 108 -5.94 15.19 11.83
N ASP A 109 -4.95 15.42 12.69
CA ASP A 109 -5.09 15.52 14.16
C ASP A 109 -5.68 14.24 14.80
N SER A 110 -5.52 13.08 14.13
CA SER A 110 -5.95 11.79 14.69
C SER A 110 -5.19 11.45 15.98
N PRO A 111 -5.84 10.87 17.00
CA PRO A 111 -5.16 10.31 18.15
C PRO A 111 -4.14 9.23 17.74
N VAL A 112 -2.99 9.20 18.42
CA VAL A 112 -1.92 8.22 18.13
C VAL A 112 -2.42 6.78 18.29
N GLU A 113 -3.26 6.54 19.29
CA GLU A 113 -3.88 5.25 19.58
C GLU A 113 -4.81 4.80 18.44
N ALA A 114 -5.59 5.73 17.88
CA ALA A 114 -6.40 5.47 16.70
C ALA A 114 -5.53 5.16 15.47
N GLY A 115 -4.38 5.83 15.35
CA GLY A 115 -3.38 5.56 14.33
C GLY A 115 -2.78 4.16 14.44
N TRP A 116 -2.49 3.67 15.66
CA TRP A 116 -2.02 2.31 15.89
C TRP A 116 -3.08 1.26 15.54
N GLU A 117 -4.33 1.50 15.92
CA GLU A 117 -5.43 0.58 15.62
C GLU A 117 -5.69 0.53 14.10
N LEU A 118 -5.68 1.68 13.43
CA LEU A 118 -5.80 1.73 11.97
C LEU A 118 -4.64 1.00 11.30
N TRP A 119 -3.41 1.23 11.75
CA TRP A 119 -2.23 0.53 11.27
C TRP A 119 -2.38 -0.99 11.43
N ARG A 120 -2.84 -1.46 12.59
CA ARG A 120 -3.05 -2.88 12.88
C ARG A 120 -4.01 -3.49 11.89
N ARG A 121 -5.20 -2.88 11.69
CA ARG A 121 -6.22 -3.40 10.77
C ARG A 121 -5.73 -3.54 9.33
N TYR A 122 -5.02 -2.54 8.82
CA TYR A 122 -4.43 -2.60 7.48
C TYR A 122 -3.38 -3.70 7.36
N ASN A 123 -2.53 -3.84 8.37
CA ASN A 123 -1.40 -4.77 8.33
C ASN A 123 -1.79 -6.22 8.62
N GLU A 124 -2.81 -6.47 9.44
CA GLU A 124 -3.41 -7.81 9.56
C GLU A 124 -4.00 -8.25 8.22
N ARG A 125 -4.69 -7.33 7.52
CA ARG A 125 -5.21 -7.62 6.19
C ARG A 125 -4.09 -7.85 5.17
N LEU A 126 -3.03 -7.05 5.22
CA LEU A 126 -1.84 -7.22 4.38
C LEU A 126 -1.21 -8.60 4.57
N LEU A 127 -0.97 -9.00 5.81
CA LEU A 127 -0.35 -10.28 6.14
C LEU A 127 -1.21 -11.46 5.69
N LYS A 128 -2.51 -11.42 5.97
CA LYS A 128 -3.46 -12.43 5.48
C LYS A 128 -3.43 -12.56 3.97
N LEU A 129 -3.41 -11.44 3.24
CA LEU A 129 -3.33 -11.45 1.78
C LEU A 129 -1.98 -11.97 1.28
N ALA A 130 -0.88 -11.68 1.99
CA ALA A 130 0.45 -12.18 1.66
C ALA A 130 0.49 -13.71 1.77
N ASP A 131 -0.21 -14.30 2.73
CA ASP A 131 -0.39 -15.75 2.85
C ASP A 131 -1.26 -16.31 1.71
N GLU A 132 -2.43 -15.72 1.50
CA GLU A 132 -3.42 -16.17 0.51
C GLU A 132 -2.89 -16.14 -0.94
N HIS A 133 -2.05 -15.14 -1.25
CA HIS A 133 -1.55 -14.90 -2.62
C HIS A 133 -0.03 -15.08 -2.77
N SER A 134 0.66 -15.48 -1.69
CA SER A 134 2.10 -15.78 -1.70
C SER A 134 2.96 -14.65 -2.29
N PHE A 135 2.87 -13.45 -1.72
CA PHE A 135 3.68 -12.30 -2.17
C PHE A 135 4.62 -11.76 -1.11
N ALA A 136 5.71 -11.14 -1.57
CA ALA A 136 6.75 -10.59 -0.73
C ALA A 136 6.34 -9.27 -0.06
N LEU A 137 6.86 -9.05 1.14
CA LEU A 137 6.72 -7.80 1.89
C LEU A 137 8.03 -7.02 1.90
N VAL A 138 7.93 -5.70 1.93
CA VAL A 138 9.06 -4.78 2.03
C VAL A 138 8.88 -3.88 3.26
N ASP A 139 9.86 -3.91 4.16
CA ASP A 139 9.95 -2.98 5.29
C ASP A 139 10.43 -1.61 4.82
N PHE A 140 9.54 -0.62 4.84
CA PHE A 140 9.87 0.75 4.45
C PHE A 140 10.81 1.45 5.42
N ASP A 141 10.88 1.03 6.68
CA ASP A 141 11.76 1.65 7.69
C ASP A 141 13.09 0.91 7.85
N ALA A 142 13.36 -0.13 7.05
CA ALA A 142 14.71 -0.66 6.89
C ALA A 142 15.68 0.42 6.42
N ASP A 143 16.98 0.23 6.67
CA ASP A 143 18.01 1.15 6.19
C ASP A 143 17.90 1.37 4.68
N ASP A 144 18.30 2.55 4.20
CA ASP A 144 18.09 2.96 2.81
C ASP A 144 18.63 1.93 1.80
N THR A 145 19.77 1.31 2.11
CA THR A 145 20.41 0.33 1.22
C THR A 145 19.62 -0.97 1.21
N ALA A 146 19.33 -1.55 2.38
CA ALA A 146 18.55 -2.78 2.48
C ALA A 146 17.12 -2.63 1.93
N TYR A 147 16.48 -1.48 2.15
CA TYR A 147 15.18 -1.18 1.56
C TYR A 147 15.25 -1.16 0.03
N LEU A 148 16.20 -0.42 -0.55
CA LEU A 148 16.35 -0.34 -2.00
C LEU A 148 16.67 -1.70 -2.61
N ASP A 149 17.60 -2.44 -2.02
CA ASP A 149 17.97 -3.78 -2.46
C ASP A 149 16.78 -4.73 -2.42
N SER A 150 15.99 -4.69 -1.35
CA SER A 150 14.77 -5.48 -1.23
C SER A 150 13.74 -5.10 -2.31
N VAL A 151 13.44 -3.81 -2.48
CA VAL A 151 12.50 -3.32 -3.51
C VAL A 151 12.94 -3.78 -4.90
N ILE A 152 14.20 -3.55 -5.27
CA ILE A 152 14.71 -3.86 -6.61
C ILE A 152 14.64 -5.36 -6.87
N ARG A 153 15.09 -6.18 -5.92
CA ARG A 153 14.98 -7.64 -5.98
C ARG A 153 13.54 -8.08 -6.21
N GLN A 154 12.59 -7.53 -5.46
CA GLN A 154 11.18 -7.90 -5.62
C GLN A 154 10.59 -7.41 -6.95
N LEU A 155 10.96 -6.23 -7.45
CA LEU A 155 10.53 -5.77 -8.77
C LEU A 155 11.04 -6.70 -9.90
N ILE A 156 12.28 -7.19 -9.78
CA ILE A 156 12.84 -8.17 -10.72
C ILE A 156 12.09 -9.51 -10.62
N ASN A 157 11.80 -9.99 -9.41
CA ASN A 157 10.98 -11.21 -9.19
C ASN A 157 9.56 -11.07 -9.78
N LEU A 158 9.01 -9.86 -9.77
CA LEU A 158 7.76 -9.51 -10.45
C LEU A 158 7.90 -9.41 -11.98
N GLY A 159 9.07 -9.71 -12.54
CA GLY A 159 9.33 -9.73 -13.98
C GLY A 159 9.51 -8.35 -14.61
N LEU A 160 9.75 -7.30 -13.81
CA LEU A 160 10.13 -6.01 -14.36
C LEU A 160 11.57 -6.07 -14.89
N ASP A 161 11.84 -5.22 -15.87
CA ASP A 161 13.16 -5.08 -16.47
C ASP A 161 14.21 -4.66 -15.40
N PRO A 162 15.32 -5.40 -15.23
CA PRO A 162 16.32 -5.12 -14.21
C PRO A 162 16.94 -3.73 -14.32
N GLU A 163 17.24 -3.25 -15.52
CA GLU A 163 17.83 -1.92 -15.72
C GLU A 163 16.86 -0.82 -15.27
N ARG A 164 15.57 -0.95 -15.62
CA ARG A 164 14.52 -0.03 -15.13
C ARG A 164 14.28 -0.15 -13.64
N ALA A 165 14.37 -1.34 -13.05
CA ALA A 165 14.24 -1.52 -11.61
C ALA A 165 15.37 -0.78 -10.86
N GLU A 166 16.61 -0.88 -11.35
CA GLU A 166 17.78 -0.21 -10.78
C GLU A 166 17.71 1.33 -10.86
N GLN A 167 17.00 1.89 -11.86
CA GLN A 167 16.71 3.33 -11.89
C GLN A 167 15.93 3.80 -10.64
N GLY A 168 15.27 2.89 -9.92
CA GLY A 168 14.63 3.16 -8.63
C GLY A 168 15.58 3.78 -7.59
N ARG A 169 16.89 3.47 -7.64
CA ARG A 169 17.89 4.07 -6.74
C ARG A 169 18.07 5.56 -6.96
N GLN A 170 17.97 6.01 -8.21
CA GLN A 170 18.06 7.43 -8.55
C GLN A 170 16.76 8.18 -8.22
N PHE A 171 15.64 7.47 -8.22
CA PHE A 171 14.35 8.02 -7.81
C PHE A 171 14.23 8.13 -6.28
N PHE A 172 14.85 7.23 -5.52
CA PHE A 172 14.75 7.24 -4.07
C PHE A 172 15.45 8.47 -3.47
N ASP A 173 14.76 9.10 -2.53
CA ASP A 173 15.23 10.29 -1.84
C ASP A 173 15.03 10.08 -0.33
N PRO A 174 16.10 9.81 0.43
CA PRO A 174 16.04 9.59 1.87
C PRO A 174 15.34 10.74 2.61
N ALA A 175 15.46 11.98 2.11
CA ALA A 175 14.86 13.15 2.74
C ALA A 175 13.32 13.14 2.69
N LEU A 176 12.71 12.28 1.86
CA LEU A 176 11.27 12.10 1.78
C LEU A 176 10.71 11.07 2.78
N ARG A 177 11.56 10.37 3.53
CA ARG A 177 11.12 9.49 4.63
C ARG A 177 10.70 10.33 5.84
N ASN A 178 9.50 10.92 5.76
CA ASN A 178 8.88 11.67 6.85
C ASN A 178 8.83 10.81 8.13
N GLN A 179 9.16 11.37 9.29
CA GLN A 179 9.21 10.65 10.58
C GLN A 179 10.30 9.57 10.70
N ALA A 180 11.29 9.49 9.80
CA ALA A 180 12.40 8.54 9.94
C ALA A 180 13.25 8.78 11.21
N GLY A 181 13.31 10.03 11.69
CA GLY A 181 13.98 10.39 12.94
C GLY A 181 13.09 10.43 14.18
N ALA A 182 11.79 10.07 14.06
CA ALA A 182 10.90 10.07 15.21
C ALA A 182 11.35 8.98 16.21
N PRO A 183 11.39 9.28 17.52
CA PRO A 183 11.64 8.28 18.54
C PRO A 183 10.62 7.16 18.42
N VAL A 184 11.09 5.92 18.28
CA VAL A 184 10.24 4.72 18.24
C VAL A 184 10.22 3.98 19.58
N ASP A 185 10.94 4.49 20.58
CA ASP A 185 10.93 3.99 21.95
C ASP A 185 9.67 4.46 22.67
N VAL A 186 8.55 3.87 22.29
CA VAL A 186 7.23 4.14 22.85
C VAL A 186 6.53 2.83 23.20
N GLU A 187 5.75 2.87 24.27
CA GLU A 187 4.97 1.70 24.68
C GLU A 187 3.75 1.51 23.78
N MET A 188 3.92 0.75 22.70
CA MET A 188 2.82 0.36 21.81
C MET A 188 2.02 -0.82 22.39
N PRO A 189 0.73 -0.96 22.02
CA PRO A 189 -0.07 -2.14 22.36
C PRO A 189 0.60 -3.44 21.95
N ALA A 190 0.46 -4.49 22.77
CA ALA A 190 1.13 -5.77 22.54
C ALA A 190 0.78 -6.38 21.17
N ALA A 191 -0.49 -6.32 20.76
CA ALA A 191 -0.92 -6.82 19.45
C ALA A 191 -0.25 -6.08 18.27
N VAL A 192 -0.05 -4.77 18.40
CA VAL A 192 0.64 -3.94 17.38
C VAL A 192 2.12 -4.32 17.29
N LYS A 193 2.79 -4.49 18.44
CA LYS A 193 4.19 -4.94 18.51
C LYS A 193 4.38 -6.31 17.88
N GLN A 194 3.53 -7.27 18.25
CA GLN A 194 3.59 -8.65 17.74
C GLN A 194 3.40 -8.69 16.22
N LEU A 195 2.38 -8.00 15.70
CA LEU A 195 2.15 -7.92 14.26
C LEU A 195 3.32 -7.27 13.53
N TYR A 196 3.93 -6.22 14.09
CA TYR A 196 5.10 -5.59 13.48
C TYR A 196 6.30 -6.54 13.42
N THR A 197 6.58 -7.27 14.50
CA THR A 197 7.63 -8.30 14.51
C THR A 197 7.38 -9.40 13.49
N GLU A 198 6.13 -9.83 13.31
CA GLU A 198 5.77 -10.83 12.31
C GLU A 198 5.98 -10.33 10.88
N LEU A 199 5.58 -9.09 10.57
CA LEU A 199 5.85 -8.46 9.29
C LEU A 199 7.35 -8.33 8.99
N GLN A 200 8.15 -7.98 10.01
CA GLN A 200 9.61 -7.90 9.89
C GLN A 200 10.22 -9.26 9.59
N ALA A 201 9.79 -10.31 10.28
CA ALA A 201 10.23 -11.68 10.00
C ALA A 201 9.88 -12.07 8.55
N ARG A 202 8.65 -11.79 8.11
CA ARG A 202 8.20 -12.12 6.76
C ARG A 202 8.94 -11.35 5.64
N ALA A 203 9.41 -10.14 5.90
CA ALA A 203 10.18 -9.37 4.93
C ALA A 203 11.67 -9.77 4.85
N ALA A 204 12.17 -10.50 5.85
CA ALA A 204 13.53 -11.02 5.87
C ALA A 204 13.67 -12.33 5.07
N ASP A 205 12.59 -13.08 4.91
CA ASP A 205 12.48 -14.30 4.10
C ASP A 205 12.49 -13.99 2.58
#